data_AF-A0A6G2VDF4-F1
#
_entry.id   AF-A0A6G2VDF4-F1
#
_cell.length_a   1.000
_cell.length_b   1.000
_cell.length_c   1.000
_cell.angle_alpha   90.00
_cell.angle_beta   90.00
_cell.angle_gamma   90.00
#
_symmetry.space_group_name_H-M   'P 1'
#
loop_
_entity.id
_entity.type
_entity.pdbx_description
1 polymer ?
#
loop_
_entity_poly.entity_id
_entity_poly.type
_entity_poly.pdbx_seq_one_letter_code
_entity_poly.pdbx_strand_id
1 'polypeptide(L)'
;TSGVAHFAYDDEETCLDEVRHLITLLPANSTEEPPAAPCDDPADRPGDTLLDLVPADPQRPYDMRQVVRELLDDGDLMEVHEHWAGNVICALGRIDGRTVGVVANQPMVLAGVLDIHASEKAARFVQLCDAFNIP
;
A
#
# COMPACT_ATOMS: atom_id res chain seq x y z
N THR A 1 -15.42 12.51 -7.57
CA THR A 1 -15.37 12.16 -6.13
C THR A 1 -14.33 13.05 -5.46
N SER A 2 -14.48 13.40 -4.18
CA SER A 2 -13.72 14.50 -3.55
C SER A 2 -12.36 14.14 -2.96
N GLY A 3 -12.02 12.85 -2.78
CA GLY A 3 -10.76 12.45 -2.11
C GLY A 3 -10.72 12.75 -0.61
N VAL A 4 -11.88 12.96 0.03
CA VAL A 4 -11.97 13.29 1.46
C VAL A 4 -11.88 12.07 2.37
N ALA A 5 -12.41 10.93 1.92
CA ALA A 5 -12.41 9.68 2.68
C ALA A 5 -11.30 8.75 2.17
N HIS A 6 -10.47 8.27 3.10
CA HIS A 6 -9.34 7.37 2.81
C HIS A 6 -9.77 5.91 2.64
N PHE A 7 -10.77 5.51 3.42
CA PHE A 7 -11.35 4.16 3.44
C PHE A 7 -12.88 4.28 3.44
N ALA A 8 -13.55 3.31 2.84
CA ALA A 8 -15.00 3.17 2.88
C ALA A 8 -15.33 1.68 2.91
N TYR A 9 -16.13 1.27 3.90
CA TYR A 9 -16.54 -0.11 4.11
C TYR A 9 -18.07 -0.18 4.15
N ASP A 10 -18.62 -1.34 3.80
CA ASP A 10 -20.07 -1.56 3.69
C ASP A 10 -20.77 -1.61 5.06
N ASP A 11 -20.02 -1.94 6.12
CA ASP A 11 -20.55 -2.08 7.48
C ASP A 11 -19.57 -1.58 8.56
N GLU A 12 -20.11 -1.36 9.77
CA GLU A 12 -19.37 -0.84 10.91
C GLU A 12 -18.38 -1.86 11.50
N GLU A 13 -18.71 -3.15 11.48
CA GLU A 13 -17.88 -4.21 12.06
C GLU A 13 -16.57 -4.32 11.29
N THR A 14 -16.65 -4.47 9.97
CA THR A 14 -15.50 -4.46 9.06
C THR A 14 -14.70 -3.17 9.19
N CYS A 15 -15.37 -2.02 9.23
CA CYS A 15 -14.69 -0.73 9.41
C CYS A 15 -13.87 -0.67 10.70
N LEU A 16 -14.42 -1.14 11.82
CA LEU A 16 -13.72 -1.13 13.10
C LEU A 16 -12.56 -2.13 13.13
N ASP A 17 -12.70 -3.28 12.49
CA ASP A 17 -11.61 -4.27 12.38
C ASP A 17 -10.45 -3.73 11.55
N GLU A 18 -10.75 -3.09 10.42
CA GLU A 18 -9.74 -2.44 9.57
C GLU A 18 -9.07 -1.26 10.28
N VAL A 19 -9.81 -0.49 11.08
CA VAL A 19 -9.20 0.57 11.93
C VAL A 19 -8.27 -0.03 12.97
N ARG A 20 -8.62 -1.18 13.60
CA ARG A 20 -7.71 -1.87 14.53
C ARG A 20 -6.46 -2.34 13.80
N HIS A 21 -6.61 -2.90 12.60
CA HIS A 21 -5.49 -3.33 11.77
C HIS A 21 -4.57 -2.15 11.42
N LEU A 22 -5.11 -1.01 10.96
CA LEU A 22 -4.37 0.22 10.70
C LEU A 22 -3.54 0.66 11.90
N ILE A 23 -4.12 0.65 13.10
CA ILE A 23 -3.41 1.05 14.32
C ILE A 23 -2.21 0.14 14.59
N THR A 24 -2.25 -1.14 14.20
CA THR A 24 -1.09 -2.02 14.33
C THR A 24 0.07 -1.61 13.42
N LEU A 25 -0.21 -0.93 12.31
CA LEU A 25 0.81 -0.50 11.34
C LEU A 25 1.44 0.84 11.73
N LEU A 26 0.84 1.61 12.63
CA LEU A 26 1.31 2.95 13.01
C LEU A 26 2.04 2.93 14.37
N PRO A 27 3.04 3.81 14.57
CA PRO A 27 3.63 4.00 15.90
C PRO A 27 2.64 4.71 16.82
N ALA A 28 2.85 4.63 18.14
CA ALA A 28 2.03 5.35 19.11
C ALA A 28 2.18 6.88 18.99
N ASN A 29 3.32 7.35 18.49
CA ASN A 29 3.64 8.76 18.27
C ASN A 29 4.85 8.91 17.31
N SER A 30 5.18 10.13 16.90
CA SER A 30 6.24 10.43 15.93
C SER A 30 7.68 10.23 16.45
N THR A 31 7.87 9.94 17.73
CA THR A 31 9.20 9.68 18.31
C THR A 31 9.55 8.19 18.44
N GLU A 32 8.60 7.32 18.08
CA GLU A 32 8.76 5.87 18.10
C GLU A 32 8.77 5.30 16.68
N GLU A 33 9.33 4.09 16.54
CA GLU A 33 9.21 3.31 15.31
C GLU A 33 7.86 2.56 15.28
N PRO A 34 7.31 2.26 14.10
CA PRO A 34 6.15 1.39 13.97
C PRO A 34 6.39 0.04 14.68
N PRO A 35 5.39 -0.53 15.37
CA PRO A 35 5.58 -1.76 16.12
C PRO A 35 5.87 -2.93 15.17
N ALA A 36 6.91 -3.70 15.46
CA ALA A 36 7.20 -4.93 14.73
C ALA A 36 6.17 -6.03 15.09
N ALA A 37 5.84 -6.87 14.12
CA ALA A 37 5.01 -8.05 14.31
C ALA A 37 5.83 -9.33 14.06
N PRO A 38 5.51 -10.46 14.72
CA PRO A 38 6.02 -11.75 14.29
C PRO A 38 5.66 -11.99 12.81
N CYS A 39 6.62 -12.47 12.03
CA CYS A 39 6.42 -12.82 10.63
C CYS A 39 6.95 -14.23 10.41
N ASP A 40 6.12 -15.08 9.80
CA ASP A 40 6.49 -16.43 9.38
C ASP A 40 6.74 -16.51 7.86
N ASP A 41 6.54 -15.41 7.11
CA ASP A 41 6.86 -15.31 5.68
C ASP A 41 8.38 -15.34 5.49
N PRO A 42 8.94 -16.31 4.74
CA PRO A 42 10.38 -16.39 4.52
C PRO A 42 10.93 -15.18 3.77
N ALA A 43 11.91 -14.49 4.37
CA ALA A 43 12.60 -13.37 3.73
C ALA A 43 13.34 -13.75 2.42
N ASP A 44 13.55 -15.04 2.17
CA ASP A 44 14.16 -15.59 0.96
C ASP A 44 13.15 -16.28 0.02
N ARG A 45 11.85 -16.02 0.19
CA ARG A 45 10.79 -16.51 -0.71
C ARG A 45 11.14 -16.18 -2.17
N PRO A 46 11.10 -17.17 -3.09
CA PRO A 46 11.44 -16.93 -4.48
C PRO A 46 10.40 -16.04 -5.16
N GLY A 47 10.87 -14.99 -5.85
CA GLY A 47 10.02 -14.04 -6.57
C GLY A 47 9.63 -14.48 -7.99
N ASP A 48 9.57 -15.78 -8.28
CA ASP A 48 9.31 -16.29 -9.64
C ASP A 48 7.94 -15.80 -10.17
N THR A 49 6.95 -15.66 -9.28
CA THR A 49 5.62 -15.11 -9.59
C THR A 49 5.70 -13.71 -10.23
N LEU A 50 6.67 -12.88 -9.83
CA LEU A 50 6.84 -11.52 -10.35
C LEU A 50 7.16 -11.50 -11.85
N LEU A 51 7.82 -12.55 -12.35
CA LEU A 51 8.14 -12.69 -13.77
C LEU A 51 6.89 -12.89 -14.64
N ASP A 52 5.86 -13.52 -14.06
CA ASP A 52 4.58 -13.73 -14.74
C ASP A 52 3.65 -12.51 -14.59
N LEU A 53 3.76 -11.78 -13.46
CA LEU A 53 2.95 -10.60 -13.17
C LEU A 53 3.33 -9.38 -14.01
N VAL A 54 4.63 -9.16 -14.25
CA VAL A 54 5.14 -8.02 -15.01
C VAL A 54 5.41 -8.44 -16.46
N PRO A 55 4.57 -8.04 -17.44
CA PRO A 55 4.75 -8.45 -18.82
C PRO A 55 6.04 -7.90 -19.41
N ALA A 56 6.71 -8.71 -20.24
CA ALA A 56 7.87 -8.26 -21.01
C ALA A 56 7.51 -7.20 -22.07
N ASP A 57 6.24 -7.15 -22.51
CA ASP A 57 5.74 -6.12 -23.42
C ASP A 57 5.41 -4.84 -22.64
N PRO A 58 6.13 -3.73 -22.87
CA PRO A 58 5.91 -2.48 -22.14
C PRO A 58 4.56 -1.82 -22.44
N GLN A 59 3.85 -2.22 -23.49
CA GLN A 59 2.52 -1.69 -23.80
C GLN A 59 1.40 -2.45 -23.08
N ARG A 60 1.70 -3.62 -22.51
CA ARG A 60 0.70 -4.44 -21.82
C ARG A 60 0.58 -4.00 -20.35
N PRO A 61 -0.59 -3.49 -19.93
CA PRO A 61 -0.79 -3.15 -18.52
C PRO A 61 -0.90 -4.42 -17.67
N TYR A 62 -0.61 -4.27 -16.38
CA TYR A 62 -0.73 -5.31 -15.35
C TYR A 62 -1.17 -4.68 -14.04
N ASP A 63 -1.70 -5.49 -13.13
CA ASP A 63 -2.16 -5.00 -11.84
C ASP A 63 -0.98 -4.87 -10.87
N MET A 64 -0.54 -3.63 -10.65
CA MET A 64 0.53 -3.34 -9.70
C MET A 64 0.18 -3.78 -8.26
N ARG A 65 -1.11 -3.92 -7.90
CA ARG A 65 -1.49 -4.45 -6.57
C ARG A 65 -1.03 -5.89 -6.38
N GLN A 66 -1.03 -6.71 -7.43
CA GLN A 66 -0.55 -8.09 -7.34
C GLN A 66 0.95 -8.13 -7.10
N VAL A 67 1.71 -7.24 -7.75
CA VAL A 67 3.15 -7.09 -7.52
C VAL A 67 3.42 -6.64 -6.08
N VAL A 68 2.69 -5.65 -5.57
CA VAL A 68 2.88 -5.17 -4.20
C VAL A 68 2.52 -6.26 -3.19
N ARG A 69 1.41 -6.99 -3.37
CA ARG A 69 1.07 -8.13 -2.50
C ARG A 69 2.13 -9.23 -2.53
N GLU A 70 2.76 -9.48 -3.66
CA GLU A 70 3.83 -10.48 -3.72
C GLU A 70 5.07 -10.05 -2.92
N LEU A 71 5.27 -8.75 -2.69
CA LEU A 71 6.41 -8.20 -1.95
C LEU A 71 6.16 -8.03 -0.44
N LEU A 72 4.89 -7.85 -0.03
CA LEU A 72 4.52 -7.66 1.37
C LEU A 72 4.38 -9.02 2.06
N ASP A 73 4.69 -9.06 3.35
CA ASP A 73 4.50 -10.22 4.21
C ASP A 73 3.04 -10.72 4.10
N ASP A 74 2.86 -12.00 3.80
CA ASP A 74 1.55 -12.65 3.64
C ASP A 74 0.61 -11.99 2.61
N GLY A 75 1.12 -11.07 1.78
CA GLY A 75 0.34 -10.25 0.87
C GLY A 75 -0.60 -9.25 1.53
N ASP A 76 -0.32 -8.88 2.78
CA ASP A 76 -1.09 -7.93 3.56
C ASP A 76 -0.93 -6.49 3.05
N LEU A 77 -1.90 -6.06 2.25
CA LEU A 77 -1.93 -4.75 1.58
C LEU A 77 -3.10 -3.92 2.09
N MET A 78 -2.81 -2.92 2.92
CA MET A 78 -3.78 -1.93 3.36
C MET A 78 -3.72 -0.68 2.47
N GLU A 79 -4.56 -0.64 1.42
CA GLU A 79 -4.55 0.45 0.44
C GLU A 79 -5.30 1.70 0.92
N VAL A 80 -4.59 2.83 0.96
CA VAL A 80 -5.13 4.16 1.27
C VAL A 80 -5.68 4.80 0.00
N HIS A 81 -6.91 5.34 0.08
CA HIS A 81 -7.60 5.95 -1.05
C HIS A 81 -7.76 5.00 -2.25
N GLU A 82 -8.11 3.73 -2.03
CA GLU A 82 -8.27 2.75 -3.12
C GLU A 82 -9.20 3.25 -4.24
N HIS A 83 -10.33 3.85 -3.85
CA HIS A 83 -11.36 4.31 -4.79
C HIS A 83 -11.13 5.74 -5.33
N TRP A 84 -9.95 6.33 -5.11
CA TRP A 84 -9.61 7.68 -5.57
C TRP A 84 -8.18 7.76 -6.10
N ALA A 85 -7.99 8.45 -7.24
CA ALA A 85 -6.71 8.54 -7.94
C ALA A 85 -6.07 7.15 -8.17
N GLY A 86 -6.82 6.23 -8.79
CA GLY A 86 -6.44 4.83 -8.96
C GLY A 86 -5.23 4.58 -9.88
N ASN A 87 -4.67 5.62 -10.50
CA ASN A 87 -3.42 5.64 -11.26
C ASN A 87 -2.16 5.61 -10.36
N VAL A 88 -2.31 5.82 -9.05
CA VAL A 88 -1.26 5.60 -8.04
C VAL A 88 -1.82 4.83 -6.85
N ILE A 89 -1.06 3.83 -6.40
CA ILE A 89 -1.32 3.05 -5.19
C ILE A 89 -0.52 3.70 -4.06
N CYS A 90 -1.18 3.90 -2.93
CA CYS A 90 -0.54 4.25 -1.66
C CYS A 90 -1.04 3.24 -0.64
N ALA A 91 -0.16 2.47 -0.02
CA ALA A 91 -0.57 1.40 0.87
C ALA A 91 0.40 1.22 2.03
N LEU A 92 -0.11 0.73 3.15
CA LEU A 92 0.69 0.24 4.26
C LEU A 92 0.71 -1.29 4.21
N GLY A 93 1.78 -1.87 4.72
CA GLY A 93 1.93 -3.31 4.88
C GLY A 93 3.19 -3.61 5.69
N ARG A 94 3.66 -4.85 5.67
CA ARG A 94 4.89 -5.26 6.36
C ARG A 94 5.88 -5.96 5.44
N ILE A 95 7.16 -5.82 5.77
CA ILE A 95 8.25 -6.64 5.23
C ILE A 95 9.12 -7.06 6.43
N ASP A 96 9.33 -8.37 6.62
CA ASP A 96 10.04 -8.93 7.78
C ASP A 96 9.46 -8.43 9.12
N GLY A 97 8.12 -8.36 9.19
CA GLY A 97 7.36 -7.91 10.34
C GLY A 97 7.38 -6.39 10.59
N ARG A 98 8.14 -5.61 9.80
CA ARG A 98 8.28 -4.15 9.95
C ARG A 98 7.34 -3.42 9.01
N THR A 99 6.64 -2.40 9.51
CA THR A 99 5.77 -1.58 8.66
C THR A 99 6.56 -0.89 7.56
N VAL A 100 6.02 -0.91 6.35
CA VAL A 100 6.50 -0.14 5.19
C VAL A 100 5.34 0.62 4.54
N GLY A 101 5.66 1.78 3.97
CA GLY A 101 4.78 2.56 3.11
C GLY A 101 5.12 2.33 1.64
N VAL A 102 4.14 1.93 0.85
CA VAL A 102 4.32 1.67 -0.59
C VAL A 102 3.66 2.77 -1.41
N VAL A 103 4.41 3.36 -2.33
CA VAL A 103 3.90 4.23 -3.40
C VAL A 103 4.25 3.62 -4.74
N ALA A 104 3.25 3.28 -5.56
CA ALA A 104 3.47 2.62 -6.84
C ALA A 104 2.51 3.12 -7.93
N ASN A 105 3.01 3.29 -9.15
CA ASN A 105 2.15 3.60 -10.30
C ASN A 105 1.29 2.38 -10.67
N GLN A 106 0.03 2.60 -11.06
CA GLN A 106 -0.90 1.55 -11.49
C GLN A 106 -1.14 1.63 -13.00
N PRO A 107 -0.46 0.80 -13.83
CA PRO A 107 -0.55 0.86 -15.29
C PRO A 107 -1.96 0.62 -15.83
N MET A 108 -2.82 -0.11 -15.12
CA MET A 108 -4.20 -0.37 -15.56
C MET A 108 -5.10 0.88 -15.54
N VAL A 109 -4.67 1.97 -14.89
CA VAL A 109 -5.44 3.20 -14.77
C VAL A 109 -4.62 4.36 -15.34
N LEU A 110 -5.10 4.97 -16.43
CA LEU A 110 -4.43 6.08 -17.11
C LEU A 110 -2.95 5.79 -17.44
N ALA A 111 -2.61 4.53 -17.73
CA ALA A 111 -1.23 4.08 -17.96
C ALA A 111 -0.26 4.39 -16.79
N GLY A 112 -0.77 4.60 -15.57
CA GLY A 112 0.04 4.96 -14.40
C GLY A 112 0.59 6.39 -14.43
N VAL A 113 0.12 7.25 -15.34
CA VAL A 113 0.56 8.65 -15.43
C VAL A 113 0.10 9.43 -14.19
N LEU A 114 1.00 10.25 -13.65
CA LEU A 114 0.67 11.12 -12.51
C LEU A 114 -0.10 12.36 -12.96
N ASP A 115 -1.31 12.53 -12.43
CA ASP A 115 -2.13 13.72 -12.54
C ASP A 115 -2.15 14.50 -11.21
N ILE A 116 -2.98 15.54 -11.13
CA ILE A 116 -3.10 16.39 -9.94
C ILE A 116 -3.53 15.55 -8.73
N HIS A 117 -4.56 14.72 -8.89
CA HIS A 117 -5.11 13.93 -7.79
C HIS A 117 -4.16 12.82 -7.31
N ALA A 118 -3.48 12.13 -8.22
CA ALA A 118 -2.44 11.17 -7.85
C ALA A 118 -1.27 11.84 -7.12
N SER A 119 -0.87 13.03 -7.57
CA SER A 119 0.20 13.78 -6.92
C SER A 119 -0.20 14.22 -5.50
N GLU A 120 -1.42 14.71 -5.30
CA GLU A 120 -1.96 15.07 -3.99
C GLU A 120 -2.05 13.85 -3.06
N LYS A 121 -2.57 12.72 -3.57
CA LYS A 121 -2.67 11.44 -2.86
C LYS A 121 -1.30 10.98 -2.35
N ALA A 122 -0.33 10.85 -3.27
CA ALA A 122 0.99 10.35 -2.98
C ALA A 122 1.77 11.31 -2.05
N ALA A 123 1.72 12.62 -2.29
CA ALA A 123 2.43 13.60 -1.46
C ALA A 123 1.96 13.55 0.00
N ARG A 124 0.65 13.48 0.25
CA ARG A 124 0.11 13.39 1.62
C ARG A 124 0.48 12.06 2.28
N PHE A 125 0.47 10.96 1.53
CA PHE A 125 0.87 9.65 2.04
C PHE A 125 2.36 9.60 2.41
N VAL A 126 3.25 10.15 1.57
CA VAL A 126 4.68 10.24 1.88
C VAL A 126 4.92 11.09 3.13
N GLN A 127 4.21 12.22 3.28
CA GLN A 127 4.30 13.05 4.49
C GLN A 127 3.85 12.31 5.75
N LEU A 128 2.80 11.48 5.65
CA LEU A 128 2.38 10.63 6.76
C LEU A 128 3.50 9.66 7.15
N CYS A 129 4.07 8.96 6.16
CA CYS A 129 5.10 7.96 6.41
C CYS A 129 6.36 8.59 7.04
N ASP A 130 6.84 9.70 6.47
CA ASP A 130 7.98 10.46 6.99
C ASP A 130 7.74 10.97 8.43
N ALA A 131 6.56 11.52 8.72
CA ALA A 131 6.23 12.04 10.04
C ALA A 131 6.16 10.96 11.15
N PHE A 132 5.99 9.69 10.77
CA PHE A 132 5.82 8.56 11.68
C PHE A 132 6.90 7.48 11.53
N ASN A 133 8.05 7.83 10.93
CA ASN A 133 9.21 6.94 10.77
C ASN A 133 8.84 5.63 10.04
N ILE A 134 7.89 5.68 9.11
CA ILE A 134 7.52 4.56 8.24
C ILE A 134 8.39 4.67 6.98
N PRO A 135 9.25 3.67 6.70
CA PRO A 135 10.07 3.66 5.49
C PRO A 135 9.25 3.49 4.21
#